data_AF-A0A512UNV3-F1
#
_entry.id   AF-A0A512UNV3-F1
#
_cell.length_a   1.000
_cell.length_b   1.000
_cell.length_c   1.000
_cell.angle_alpha   90.00
_cell.angle_beta   90.00
_cell.angle_gamma   90.00
#
_symmetry.space_group_name_H-M   'P 1'
#
loop_
_entity.id
_entity.type
_entity.pdbx_description
1 polymer ?
#
loop_
_entity_poly.entity_id
_entity_poly.type
_entity_poly.pdbx_seq_one_letter_code
_entity_poly.pdbx_strand_id
1 'polypeptide(L)'
;METPPTPAHVQPDEEVDIPSGTISLDLDLNPGLEDDNDNSANPFTGNTPRETPLNTPFNTRNETPLSMASNGADGMETAGQDAQSQGPSAQRGVSPPQLVSRDISISSWTLPFEESFELLQRQFNEGAKHEPITLAQQSKFINYVDGELLQIQRKFIKNQSESQVTYSLGQLIGDLSPVIDLLWFSISDHECLFGQEEYYVKILGDLDDWISYYSFPSLATRSTADIAFHVKFFDFFQRLDTQVSFLMDGYDASCHFWKMSPTEVIRLSPIVMRLRLTIISRLEHSRETLSAARNVSANDQALNILDVEIGRLLEGILERI
;
A
#
# COMPACT_ATOMS: atom_id res chain seq x y z
N MET A 1 8.01 -56.28 -25.45
CA MET A 1 7.37 -55.26 -26.31
C MET A 1 8.33 -54.10 -26.34
N GLU A 2 8.74 -53.65 -27.52
CA GLU A 2 9.68 -52.53 -27.65
C GLU A 2 8.90 -51.21 -27.58
N THR A 3 9.45 -50.23 -26.87
CA THR A 3 8.90 -48.87 -26.83
C THR A 3 9.07 -48.19 -28.20
N PRO A 4 8.07 -47.45 -28.70
CA PRO A 4 8.21 -46.74 -29.97
C PRO A 4 9.32 -45.67 -29.88
N PRO A 5 10.10 -45.47 -30.94
CA PRO A 5 11.18 -44.48 -30.93
C PRO A 5 10.63 -43.05 -30.87
N THR A 6 11.32 -42.18 -30.13
CA THR A 6 11.01 -40.75 -30.05
C THR A 6 11.11 -40.11 -31.44
N PRO A 7 10.12 -39.29 -31.86
CA PRO A 7 10.22 -38.54 -33.12
C PRO A 7 11.45 -37.64 -33.14
N ALA A 8 12.12 -37.55 -34.30
CA ALA A 8 13.23 -36.63 -34.49
C ALA A 8 12.70 -35.19 -34.54
N HIS A 9 13.27 -34.31 -33.71
CA HIS A 9 13.02 -32.87 -33.83
C HIS A 9 13.78 -32.30 -35.03
N VAL A 10 13.08 -31.44 -35.78
CA VAL A 10 13.57 -30.70 -36.95
C VAL A 10 14.67 -29.72 -36.51
N GLN A 11 15.69 -29.51 -37.35
CA GLN A 11 16.79 -28.57 -37.04
C GLN A 11 16.39 -27.10 -37.31
N PRO A 12 17.11 -26.11 -36.75
CA PRO A 12 16.63 -24.72 -36.70
C PRO A 12 16.32 -24.03 -38.04
N ASP A 13 16.92 -24.49 -39.14
CA ASP A 13 16.86 -23.87 -40.46
C ASP A 13 16.08 -24.71 -41.50
N GLU A 14 15.28 -25.68 -41.07
CA GLU A 14 14.50 -26.59 -41.92
C GLU A 14 13.00 -26.27 -41.82
N GLU A 15 12.44 -25.59 -42.83
CA GLU A 15 11.03 -25.21 -42.88
C GLU A 15 10.12 -26.44 -43.09
N VAL A 16 9.13 -26.61 -42.19
CA VAL A 16 8.16 -27.70 -42.27
C VAL A 16 6.98 -27.29 -43.13
N ASP A 17 6.80 -27.98 -44.26
CA ASP A 17 5.63 -27.82 -45.13
C ASP A 17 4.36 -28.25 -44.40
N ILE A 18 3.52 -27.28 -44.00
CA ILE A 18 2.25 -27.54 -43.32
C ILE A 18 1.23 -27.97 -44.38
N PRO A 19 0.62 -29.17 -44.28
CA PRO A 19 -0.33 -29.62 -45.28
C PRO A 19 -1.55 -28.68 -45.32
N SER A 20 -1.69 -27.94 -46.43
CA SER A 20 -2.75 -26.96 -46.66
C SER A 20 -4.11 -27.63 -46.99
N GLY A 21 -4.55 -28.53 -46.13
CA GLY A 21 -5.89 -29.11 -46.14
C GLY A 21 -6.84 -28.28 -45.27
N THR A 22 -8.08 -28.11 -45.73
CA THR A 22 -9.14 -27.48 -44.94
C THR A 22 -9.37 -28.27 -43.64
N ILE A 23 -9.05 -27.66 -42.50
CA ILE A 23 -9.39 -28.21 -41.20
C ILE A 23 -10.91 -28.16 -41.06
N SER A 24 -11.57 -29.31 -41.20
CA SER A 24 -13.00 -29.44 -40.90
C SER A 24 -13.20 -29.23 -39.40
N LEU A 25 -13.70 -28.05 -39.03
CA LEU A 25 -14.02 -27.61 -37.67
C LEU A 25 -15.31 -28.27 -37.16
N ASP A 26 -15.36 -29.61 -37.25
CA ASP A 26 -16.48 -30.46 -36.82
C ASP A 26 -15.97 -31.57 -35.87
N LEU A 27 -14.93 -31.22 -35.08
CA LEU A 27 -14.57 -31.98 -33.88
C LEU A 27 -15.52 -31.54 -32.75
N ASP A 28 -16.57 -32.32 -32.54
CA ASP A 28 -17.31 -32.28 -31.28
C ASP A 28 -16.39 -32.71 -30.13
N LEU A 29 -16.06 -31.75 -29.26
CA LEU A 29 -15.15 -31.94 -28.13
C LEU A 29 -15.88 -32.40 -26.84
N ASN A 30 -17.20 -32.63 -26.87
CA ASN A 30 -17.97 -33.17 -25.75
C ASN A 30 -19.25 -33.92 -26.20
N PRO A 31 -19.13 -35.11 -26.84
CA PRO A 31 -20.28 -35.92 -27.23
C PRO A 31 -20.93 -36.57 -25.99
N GLY A 32 -21.90 -35.89 -25.37
CA GLY A 32 -22.64 -36.44 -24.23
C GLY A 32 -23.39 -35.47 -23.30
N LEU A 33 -23.61 -34.22 -23.69
CA LEU A 33 -24.38 -33.24 -22.90
C LEU A 33 -25.51 -32.59 -23.70
N GLU A 34 -26.40 -33.43 -24.24
CA GLU A 34 -27.79 -33.04 -24.47
C GLU A 34 -28.69 -33.88 -23.55
N ASP A 35 -29.29 -33.24 -22.55
CA ASP A 35 -30.72 -33.38 -22.27
C ASP A 35 -31.21 -32.21 -21.39
N ASP A 36 -32.38 -31.70 -21.79
CA ASP A 36 -33.35 -30.87 -21.06
C ASP A 36 -33.15 -29.35 -20.78
N ASN A 37 -34.13 -28.62 -21.33
CA ASN A 37 -34.73 -27.33 -20.94
C ASN A 37 -34.12 -26.00 -21.40
N ASP A 38 -34.49 -25.67 -22.64
CA ASP A 38 -35.41 -24.57 -22.97
C ASP A 38 -35.29 -23.18 -22.29
N ASN A 39 -35.27 -22.19 -23.19
CA ASN A 39 -36.01 -20.91 -23.10
C ASN A 39 -35.45 -19.76 -22.23
N SER A 40 -34.55 -18.98 -22.83
CA SER A 40 -34.63 -17.51 -22.73
C SER A 40 -34.10 -16.83 -24.00
N ALA A 41 -35.00 -16.27 -24.80
CA ALA A 41 -34.65 -15.52 -26.01
C ALA A 41 -33.79 -14.28 -25.69
N ASN A 42 -32.75 -14.04 -26.50
CA ASN A 42 -31.82 -12.94 -26.36
C ASN A 42 -32.38 -11.65 -27.04
N PRO A 43 -32.73 -10.58 -26.31
CA PRO A 43 -33.35 -9.39 -26.89
C PRO A 43 -32.45 -8.15 -26.87
N PHE A 44 -32.52 -7.36 -27.94
CA PHE A 44 -31.96 -6.01 -28.10
C PHE A 44 -30.44 -5.83 -28.22
N THR A 45 -29.99 -6.15 -29.43
CA THR A 45 -29.15 -5.21 -30.20
C THR A 45 -29.74 -3.79 -30.24
N GLY A 46 -28.92 -2.77 -29.95
CA GLY A 46 -29.12 -1.39 -30.44
C GLY A 46 -29.41 -0.33 -29.37
N ASN A 47 -28.39 0.47 -29.03
CA ASN A 47 -28.37 1.92 -29.28
C ASN A 47 -27.04 2.56 -28.80
N THR A 48 -26.43 3.37 -29.69
CA THR A 48 -25.24 4.20 -29.43
C THR A 48 -25.64 5.64 -29.01
N PRO A 49 -24.71 6.50 -28.56
CA PRO A 49 -24.84 7.13 -27.24
C PRO A 49 -25.46 8.53 -27.24
N ARG A 50 -25.82 9.02 -26.05
CA ARG A 50 -26.15 10.42 -25.80
C ARG A 50 -25.22 11.00 -24.74
N GLU A 51 -24.45 12.01 -25.12
CA GLU A 51 -23.58 12.76 -24.22
C GLU A 51 -24.40 13.63 -23.25
N THR A 52 -23.94 13.75 -22.00
CA THR A 52 -24.38 14.81 -21.08
C THR A 52 -23.21 15.09 -20.13
N PRO A 53 -22.82 16.37 -19.89
CA PRO A 53 -21.55 16.69 -19.25
C PRO A 53 -21.54 16.43 -17.74
N LEU A 54 -20.46 15.83 -17.25
CA LEU A 54 -20.23 15.61 -15.83
C LEU A 54 -19.69 16.89 -15.17
N ASN A 55 -20.51 17.54 -14.35
CA ASN A 55 -20.06 18.64 -13.48
C ASN A 55 -19.17 18.08 -12.36
N THR A 56 -17.92 18.54 -12.28
CA THR A 56 -17.02 18.26 -11.15
C THR A 56 -17.24 19.26 -10.00
N PRO A 57 -17.50 18.79 -8.78
CA PRO A 57 -17.27 19.57 -7.57
C PRO A 57 -15.79 19.48 -7.20
N PHE A 58 -15.07 20.60 -7.26
CA PHE A 58 -13.77 20.73 -6.59
C PHE A 58 -13.96 20.52 -5.09
N ASN A 59 -13.26 19.56 -4.49
CA ASN A 59 -13.21 19.41 -3.04
C ASN A 59 -11.93 20.08 -2.49
N THR A 60 -12.03 21.39 -2.24
CA THR A 60 -10.98 22.19 -1.61
C THR A 60 -10.87 21.82 -0.12
N ARG A 61 -9.80 21.13 0.28
CA ARG A 61 -9.54 20.83 1.70
C ARG A 61 -8.36 21.63 2.23
N ASN A 62 -8.70 22.81 2.78
CA ASN A 62 -7.99 23.60 3.79
C ASN A 62 -6.47 23.47 3.88
N GLU A 63 -5.79 24.48 3.31
CA GLU A 63 -4.51 24.92 3.85
C GLU A 63 -4.69 25.37 5.31
N THR A 64 -3.81 24.93 6.21
CA THR A 64 -3.74 25.45 7.58
C THR A 64 -2.68 26.55 7.63
N PRO A 65 -3.04 27.83 7.78
CA PRO A 65 -2.06 28.91 7.78
C PRO A 65 -1.30 28.99 9.12
N LEU A 66 0.04 29.08 9.06
CA LEU A 66 0.81 29.59 10.19
C LEU A 66 0.45 31.07 10.39
N SER A 67 -0.14 31.42 11.53
CA SER A 67 -0.20 32.80 12.00
C SER A 67 0.74 33.01 13.19
N MET A 68 1.78 33.82 12.98
CA MET A 68 2.41 34.54 14.08
C MET A 68 1.39 35.50 14.69
N ALA A 69 1.39 35.65 16.02
CA ALA A 69 0.70 36.74 16.70
C ALA A 69 1.63 37.39 17.71
N SER A 70 1.77 38.71 17.62
CA SER A 70 2.59 39.54 18.51
C SER A 70 1.74 40.64 19.18
N ASN A 71 2.06 40.90 20.45
CA ASN A 71 1.87 42.13 21.22
C ASN A 71 0.46 42.75 21.47
N GLY A 72 0.12 42.84 22.77
CA GLY A 72 -0.64 43.93 23.42
C GLY A 72 -2.17 43.94 23.19
N ALA A 73 -3.03 44.42 24.10
CA ALA A 73 -2.91 44.90 25.48
C ALA A 73 -4.33 44.84 26.12
N ASP A 74 -4.66 45.20 27.37
CA ASP A 74 -3.92 45.80 28.51
C ASP A 74 -4.65 45.44 29.83
N GLY A 75 -4.16 45.85 31.01
CA GLY A 75 -4.90 45.74 32.29
C GLY A 75 -4.01 45.60 33.53
N MET A 76 -3.92 46.66 34.34
CA MET A 76 -3.09 46.75 35.55
C MET A 76 -3.91 47.10 36.81
N GLU A 77 -3.28 46.95 37.99
CA GLU A 77 -3.71 47.37 39.35
C GLU A 77 -4.56 46.40 40.20
N THR A 78 -4.45 46.34 41.54
CA THR A 78 -3.25 46.06 42.41
C THR A 78 -3.69 45.68 43.84
N ALA A 79 -2.97 44.73 44.48
CA ALA A 79 -2.70 44.54 45.92
C ALA A 79 -3.81 44.62 47.02
N GLY A 80 -3.80 43.67 47.99
CA GLY A 80 -4.54 43.84 49.27
C GLY A 80 -4.70 42.65 50.25
N GLN A 81 -3.64 42.28 50.98
CA GLN A 81 -3.58 41.82 52.40
C GLN A 81 -4.43 40.64 53.00
N ASP A 82 -3.67 39.62 53.46
CA ASP A 82 -3.57 39.06 54.84
C ASP A 82 -4.68 38.24 55.61
N ALA A 83 -4.17 37.17 56.25
CA ALA A 83 -4.45 36.64 57.61
C ALA A 83 -5.45 35.48 57.92
N GLN A 84 -4.87 34.28 58.13
CA GLN A 84 -4.99 33.32 59.27
C GLN A 84 -6.34 32.76 59.81
N SER A 85 -6.46 31.40 59.82
CA SER A 85 -6.78 30.53 61.00
C SER A 85 -6.76 29.03 60.56
N GLN A 86 -5.83 28.18 61.01
CA GLN A 86 -5.78 27.33 62.24
C GLN A 86 -6.71 26.07 62.32
N GLY A 87 -6.29 24.97 61.65
CA GLY A 87 -6.27 23.55 62.13
C GLY A 87 -7.58 22.79 62.50
N PRO A 88 -7.51 21.48 62.89
CA PRO A 88 -6.33 20.58 62.93
C PRO A 88 -6.53 19.11 62.41
N SER A 89 -5.40 18.41 62.22
CA SER A 89 -5.16 16.94 62.40
C SER A 89 -5.93 15.83 61.64
N ALA A 90 -5.24 15.13 60.73
CA ALA A 90 -5.37 13.68 60.51
C ALA A 90 -4.05 13.07 59.94
N GLN A 91 -3.88 11.74 60.03
CA GLN A 91 -2.57 11.08 59.97
C GLN A 91 -2.07 10.63 58.57
N ARG A 92 -0.74 10.55 58.49
CA ARG A 92 0.13 9.92 57.49
C ARG A 92 -0.48 8.78 56.65
N GLY A 93 -0.43 8.95 55.33
CA GLY A 93 -0.23 7.86 54.36
C GLY A 93 0.90 8.26 53.41
N VAL A 94 2.04 7.57 53.45
CA VAL A 94 3.15 7.80 52.50
C VAL A 94 2.92 6.93 51.29
N SER A 95 2.24 7.46 50.28
CA SER A 95 2.22 6.85 48.95
C SER A 95 3.61 7.00 48.31
N PRO A 96 4.18 5.96 47.68
CA PRO A 96 5.39 6.11 46.89
C PRO A 96 5.15 7.13 45.77
N PRO A 97 6.19 7.85 45.30
CA PRO A 97 6.05 8.64 44.09
C PRO A 97 5.71 7.69 42.95
N GLN A 98 4.48 7.74 42.45
CA GLN A 98 4.18 7.11 41.19
C GLN A 98 5.08 7.77 40.16
N LEU A 99 5.92 6.94 39.53
CA LEU A 99 6.54 7.29 38.26
C LEU A 99 5.38 7.54 37.31
N VAL A 100 5.03 8.81 37.16
CA VAL A 100 4.24 9.27 36.03
C VAL A 100 5.13 8.95 34.84
N SER A 101 4.85 7.82 34.19
CA SER A 101 5.29 7.55 32.84
C SER A 101 4.86 8.77 32.04
N ARG A 102 5.79 9.69 31.80
CA ARG A 102 5.60 10.69 30.78
C ARG A 102 5.52 9.90 29.51
N ASP A 103 4.33 9.80 28.95
CA ASP A 103 4.16 9.33 27.59
C ASP A 103 5.08 10.19 26.73
N ILE A 104 6.22 9.61 26.34
CA ILE A 104 7.16 10.25 25.44
C ILE A 104 6.43 10.22 24.12
N SER A 105 5.73 11.30 23.81
CA SER A 105 5.10 11.53 22.52
C SER A 105 6.22 11.71 21.49
N ILE A 106 6.80 10.58 21.07
CA ILE A 106 7.72 10.50 19.95
C ILE A 106 6.88 10.84 18.74
N SER A 107 7.18 11.96 18.09
CA SER A 107 6.52 12.40 16.87
C SER A 107 6.90 11.46 15.71
N SER A 108 6.17 10.35 15.56
CA SER A 108 6.32 9.43 14.43
C SER A 108 5.86 10.07 13.11
N TRP A 109 6.31 9.51 11.99
CA TRP A 109 5.83 9.87 10.65
C TRP A 109 4.55 9.12 10.30
N THR A 110 4.44 7.86 10.74
CA THR A 110 3.23 7.04 10.60
C THR A 110 2.43 6.97 11.90
N LEU A 111 1.20 6.47 11.79
CA LEU A 111 0.41 6.04 12.96
C LEU A 111 0.87 4.64 13.42
N PRO A 112 0.56 4.19 14.65
CA PRO A 112 0.62 2.78 15.01
C PRO A 112 -0.25 1.93 14.06
N PHE A 113 0.12 0.67 13.83
CA PHE A 113 -0.61 -0.21 12.89
C PHE A 113 -2.12 -0.23 13.20
N GLU A 114 -2.51 -0.54 14.44
CA GLU A 114 -3.92 -0.67 14.83
C GLU A 114 -4.75 0.59 14.54
N GLU A 115 -4.21 1.79 14.84
CA GLU A 115 -4.91 3.05 14.57
C GLU A 115 -5.07 3.29 13.06
N SER A 116 -4.03 3.01 12.26
CA SER A 116 -4.12 3.09 10.79
C SER A 116 -5.08 2.06 10.19
N PHE A 117 -5.18 0.89 10.81
CA PHE A 117 -6.03 -0.22 10.38
C PHE A 117 -7.50 0.01 10.73
N GLU A 118 -7.80 0.47 11.95
CA GLU A 118 -9.13 0.93 12.35
C GLU A 118 -9.65 2.05 11.44
N LEU A 119 -8.78 3.00 11.07
CA LEU A 119 -9.13 4.08 10.13
C LEU A 119 -9.45 3.55 8.73
N LEU A 120 -8.68 2.57 8.23
CA LEU A 120 -8.95 1.92 6.95
C LEU A 120 -10.29 1.16 6.97
N GLN A 121 -10.52 0.34 8.01
CA GLN A 121 -11.79 -0.38 8.20
C GLN A 121 -12.98 0.57 8.30
N ARG A 122 -12.83 1.70 9.02
CA ARG A 122 -13.87 2.71 9.12
C ARG A 122 -14.19 3.34 7.77
N GLN A 123 -13.17 3.71 6.99
CA GLN A 123 -13.35 4.25 5.64
C GLN A 123 -14.03 3.25 4.69
N PHE A 124 -13.67 1.96 4.79
CA PHE A 124 -14.30 0.89 4.00
C PHE A 124 -15.80 0.72 4.35
N ASN A 125 -16.13 0.75 5.66
CA ASN A 125 -17.51 0.60 6.15
C ASN A 125 -18.38 1.84 5.94
N GLU A 126 -17.80 3.04 5.97
CA GLU A 126 -18.47 4.32 5.66
C GLU A 126 -18.52 4.60 4.15
N GLY A 127 -17.82 3.82 3.34
CA GLY A 127 -17.77 3.94 1.89
C GLY A 127 -19.14 3.78 1.24
N ALA A 128 -19.46 4.68 0.31
CA ALA A 128 -20.67 4.55 -0.50
C ALA A 128 -20.53 3.37 -1.45
N LYS A 129 -21.46 2.40 -1.38
CA LYS A 129 -21.49 1.29 -2.34
C LYS A 129 -21.82 1.81 -3.73
N HIS A 130 -20.91 1.61 -4.67
CA HIS A 130 -21.09 1.97 -6.07
C HIS A 130 -21.83 0.87 -6.85
N GLU A 131 -22.14 1.12 -8.12
CA GLU A 131 -22.79 0.11 -8.97
C GLU A 131 -21.78 -0.99 -9.34
N PRO A 132 -22.17 -2.29 -9.31
CA PRO A 132 -21.26 -3.38 -9.59
C PRO A 132 -20.51 -3.22 -10.91
N ILE A 133 -19.19 -3.36 -10.86
CA ILE A 133 -18.35 -3.27 -12.05
C ILE A 133 -18.64 -4.43 -13.01
N THR A 134 -18.97 -4.11 -14.25
CA THR A 134 -19.22 -5.11 -15.29
C THR A 134 -17.94 -5.88 -15.65
N LEU A 135 -18.06 -7.11 -16.16
CA LEU A 135 -16.94 -7.90 -16.68
C LEU A 135 -16.10 -7.13 -17.72
N ALA A 136 -16.73 -6.26 -18.52
CA ALA A 136 -16.06 -5.39 -19.48
C ALA A 136 -15.27 -4.24 -18.82
N GLN A 137 -15.70 -3.76 -17.64
CA GLN A 137 -14.91 -2.82 -16.82
C GLN A 137 -13.77 -3.56 -16.11
N GLN A 138 -14.00 -4.74 -15.54
CA GLN A 138 -12.95 -5.58 -14.93
C GLN A 138 -11.82 -5.87 -15.93
N SER A 139 -12.15 -6.30 -17.16
CA SER A 139 -11.15 -6.53 -18.21
C SER A 139 -10.38 -5.26 -18.60
N LYS A 140 -11.04 -4.10 -18.70
CA LYS A 140 -10.37 -2.81 -18.95
C LYS A 140 -9.46 -2.40 -17.80
N PHE A 141 -9.89 -2.64 -16.56
CA PHE A 141 -9.14 -2.37 -15.34
C PHE A 141 -7.85 -3.20 -15.29
N ILE A 142 -7.95 -4.51 -15.50
CA ILE A 142 -6.79 -5.43 -15.59
C ILE A 142 -5.80 -4.94 -16.64
N ASN A 143 -6.25 -4.70 -17.87
CA ASN A 143 -5.39 -4.20 -18.95
C ASN A 143 -4.74 -2.83 -18.64
N TYR A 144 -5.42 -1.97 -17.87
CA TYR A 144 -4.88 -0.68 -17.44
C TYR A 144 -3.81 -0.85 -16.36
N VAL A 145 -4.09 -1.62 -15.30
CA VAL A 145 -3.14 -1.92 -14.21
C VAL A 145 -1.88 -2.60 -14.76
N ASP A 146 -2.04 -3.61 -15.63
CA ASP A 146 -0.92 -4.26 -16.33
C ASP A 146 -0.11 -3.26 -17.17
N GLY A 147 -0.80 -2.36 -17.87
CA GLY A 147 -0.19 -1.31 -18.68
C GLY A 147 0.65 -0.32 -17.87
N GLU A 148 0.17 0.11 -16.71
CA GLU A 148 0.87 1.01 -15.80
C GLU A 148 2.04 0.30 -15.10
N LEU A 149 1.84 -0.91 -14.56
CA LEU A 149 2.93 -1.70 -13.95
C LEU A 149 4.04 -2.00 -14.96
N LEU A 150 3.71 -2.29 -16.21
CA LEU A 150 4.69 -2.48 -17.28
C LEU A 150 5.38 -1.16 -17.68
N GLN A 151 4.72 -0.01 -17.58
CA GLN A 151 5.39 1.29 -17.75
C GLN A 151 6.39 1.57 -16.62
N ILE A 152 6.02 1.32 -15.37
CA ILE A 152 6.88 1.45 -14.19
C ILE A 152 8.10 0.53 -14.33
N GLN A 153 7.89 -0.74 -14.64
CA GLN A 153 8.98 -1.71 -14.85
C GLN A 153 9.92 -1.30 -15.99
N ARG A 154 9.40 -0.73 -17.10
CA ARG A 154 10.24 -0.20 -18.19
C ARG A 154 11.04 1.03 -17.78
N LYS A 155 10.47 1.95 -16.98
CA LYS A 155 11.21 3.09 -16.40
C LYS A 155 12.36 2.60 -15.51
N PHE A 156 12.09 1.60 -14.65
CA PHE A 156 13.08 0.97 -13.78
C PHE A 156 14.23 0.31 -14.58
N ILE A 157 13.91 -0.62 -15.50
CA ILE A 157 14.92 -1.34 -16.30
C ILE A 157 15.77 -0.36 -17.12
N LYS A 158 15.14 0.67 -17.72
CA LYS A 158 15.87 1.71 -18.44
C LYS A 158 16.87 2.43 -17.53
N ASN A 159 16.43 2.86 -16.35
CA ASN A 159 17.30 3.52 -15.37
C ASN A 159 18.41 2.59 -14.82
N GLN A 160 18.19 1.27 -14.77
CA GLN A 160 19.23 0.29 -14.45
C GLN A 160 20.32 0.21 -15.54
N SER A 161 19.95 0.44 -16.81
CA SER A 161 20.88 0.42 -17.96
C SER A 161 21.62 1.74 -18.21
N GLU A 162 21.12 2.85 -17.66
CA GLU A 162 21.70 4.19 -17.85
C GLU A 162 22.78 4.49 -16.79
N SER A 163 23.88 5.14 -17.20
CA SER A 163 24.97 5.53 -16.28
C SER A 163 24.65 6.75 -15.41
N GLN A 164 23.47 7.33 -15.55
CA GLN A 164 22.96 8.44 -14.74
C GLN A 164 21.58 8.08 -14.21
N VAL A 165 21.34 8.35 -12.93
CA VAL A 165 20.03 8.09 -12.30
C VAL A 165 19.02 9.11 -12.82
N THR A 166 18.17 8.68 -13.75
CA THR A 166 17.09 9.48 -14.36
C THR A 166 15.73 9.21 -13.70
N TYR A 167 15.59 8.06 -13.01
CA TYR A 167 14.39 7.63 -12.31
C TYR A 167 14.70 7.23 -10.88
N SER A 168 14.34 8.10 -9.93
CA SER A 168 14.60 7.94 -8.49
C SER A 168 13.53 7.09 -7.78
N LEU A 169 13.88 6.53 -6.61
CA LEU A 169 12.94 5.79 -5.75
C LEU A 169 11.69 6.64 -5.37
N GLY A 170 11.85 7.96 -5.21
CA GLY A 170 10.71 8.85 -4.97
C GLY A 170 9.74 8.97 -6.16
N GLN A 171 10.24 8.82 -7.39
CA GLN A 171 9.41 8.75 -8.60
C GLN A 171 8.81 7.35 -8.78
N LEU A 172 9.53 6.28 -8.43
CA LEU A 172 8.98 4.92 -8.39
C LEU A 172 7.75 4.85 -7.48
N ILE A 173 7.89 5.30 -6.24
CA ILE A 173 6.79 5.37 -5.27
C ILE A 173 5.66 6.28 -5.80
N GLY A 174 6.02 7.43 -6.38
CA GLY A 174 5.03 8.37 -6.95
C GLY A 174 4.24 7.82 -8.15
N ASP A 175 4.84 6.98 -8.99
CA ASP A 175 4.15 6.31 -10.10
C ASP A 175 3.31 5.10 -9.61
N LEU A 176 3.74 4.45 -8.54
CA LEU A 176 3.12 3.23 -8.01
C LEU A 176 1.94 3.52 -7.06
N SER A 177 1.95 4.64 -6.32
CA SER A 177 0.84 5.04 -5.45
C SER A 177 -0.51 5.12 -6.19
N PRO A 178 -0.65 5.75 -7.37
CA PRO A 178 -1.91 5.76 -8.12
C PRO A 178 -2.41 4.37 -8.52
N VAL A 179 -1.51 3.42 -8.77
CA VAL A 179 -1.88 2.03 -9.11
C VAL A 179 -2.46 1.33 -7.88
N ILE A 180 -1.84 1.50 -6.71
CA ILE A 180 -2.33 0.96 -5.44
C ILE A 180 -3.64 1.63 -5.01
N ASP A 181 -3.75 2.95 -5.16
CA ASP A 181 -4.98 3.69 -4.85
C ASP A 181 -6.15 3.24 -5.76
N LEU A 182 -5.87 2.93 -7.04
CA LEU A 182 -6.85 2.35 -7.98
C LEU A 182 -7.20 0.89 -7.65
N LEU A 183 -6.23 0.07 -7.25
CA LEU A 183 -6.47 -1.30 -6.76
C LEU A 183 -7.39 -1.28 -5.54
N TRP A 184 -7.07 -0.46 -4.54
CA TRP A 184 -7.87 -0.28 -3.34
C TRP A 184 -9.27 0.29 -3.62
N PHE A 185 -9.39 1.24 -4.55
CA PHE A 185 -10.68 1.75 -4.99
C PHE A 185 -11.58 0.62 -5.52
N SER A 186 -11.06 -0.28 -6.35
CA SER A 186 -11.84 -1.42 -6.87
C SER A 186 -12.29 -2.44 -5.82
N ILE A 187 -11.64 -2.48 -4.65
CA ILE A 187 -12.03 -3.30 -3.49
C ILE A 187 -13.08 -2.57 -2.64
N SER A 188 -12.92 -1.25 -2.50
CA SER A 188 -13.78 -0.36 -1.71
C SER A 188 -15.24 -0.32 -2.17
N ASP A 189 -15.54 -0.80 -3.37
CA ASP A 189 -16.89 -0.94 -3.92
C ASP A 189 -17.72 -2.09 -3.28
N HIS A 190 -17.14 -2.88 -2.35
CA HIS A 190 -17.75 -4.08 -1.74
C HIS A 190 -18.03 -5.21 -2.74
N GLU A 191 -17.26 -5.24 -3.83
CA GLU A 191 -17.32 -6.27 -4.87
C GLU A 191 -16.42 -7.47 -4.54
N CYS A 192 -16.69 -8.59 -5.22
CA CYS A 192 -15.86 -9.79 -5.16
C CYS A 192 -14.45 -9.51 -5.71
N LEU A 193 -13.44 -10.17 -5.14
CA LEU A 193 -12.07 -10.14 -5.67
C LEU A 193 -11.99 -10.78 -7.06
N PHE A 194 -11.18 -10.19 -7.95
CA PHE A 194 -10.93 -10.67 -9.31
C PHE A 194 -9.45 -10.52 -9.72
N GLY A 195 -8.52 -10.63 -8.76
CA GLY A 195 -7.07 -10.58 -8.99
C GLY A 195 -6.34 -9.45 -8.27
N GLN A 196 -7.00 -8.60 -7.48
CA GLN A 196 -6.33 -7.52 -6.74
C GLN A 196 -5.30 -8.06 -5.74
N GLU A 197 -5.63 -9.16 -5.06
CA GLU A 197 -4.77 -9.93 -4.17
C GLU A 197 -3.47 -10.38 -4.87
N GLU A 198 -3.57 -10.88 -6.10
CA GLU A 198 -2.41 -11.23 -6.94
C GLU A 198 -1.60 -9.99 -7.34
N TYR A 199 -2.25 -8.84 -7.60
CA TYR A 199 -1.56 -7.58 -7.86
C TYR A 199 -0.78 -7.09 -6.63
N TYR A 200 -1.32 -7.18 -5.41
CA TYR A 200 -0.57 -6.84 -4.19
C TYR A 200 0.65 -7.77 -4.00
N VAL A 201 0.48 -9.09 -4.18
CA VAL A 201 1.59 -10.06 -4.11
C VAL A 201 2.66 -9.74 -5.18
N LYS A 202 2.24 -9.41 -6.40
CA LYS A 202 3.16 -9.00 -7.49
C LYS A 202 3.89 -7.70 -7.15
N ILE A 203 3.19 -6.66 -6.73
CA ILE A 203 3.75 -5.35 -6.40
C ILE A 203 4.78 -5.46 -5.26
N LEU A 204 4.48 -6.23 -4.21
CA LEU A 204 5.42 -6.45 -3.11
C LEU A 204 6.64 -7.29 -3.56
N GLY A 205 6.46 -8.22 -4.50
CA GLY A 205 7.56 -8.95 -5.14
C GLY A 205 8.47 -8.04 -5.95
N ASP A 206 7.88 -7.25 -6.85
CA ASP A 206 8.58 -6.26 -7.68
C ASP A 206 9.31 -5.21 -6.81
N LEU A 207 8.72 -4.79 -5.68
CA LEU A 207 9.33 -3.84 -4.74
C LEU A 207 10.59 -4.37 -4.05
N ASP A 208 10.68 -5.68 -3.75
CA ASP A 208 11.90 -6.30 -3.18
C ASP A 208 13.08 -6.11 -4.15
N ASP A 209 12.86 -6.44 -5.43
CA ASP A 209 13.83 -6.25 -6.50
C ASP A 209 14.14 -4.76 -6.75
N TRP A 210 13.11 -3.90 -6.85
CA TRP A 210 13.29 -2.48 -7.17
C TRP A 210 14.03 -1.72 -6.07
N ILE A 211 13.65 -1.91 -4.80
CA ILE A 211 14.30 -1.26 -3.65
C ILE A 211 15.74 -1.74 -3.48
N SER A 212 16.05 -3.00 -3.87
CA SER A 212 17.41 -3.50 -3.87
C SER A 212 18.38 -2.68 -4.76
N TYR A 213 17.88 -1.98 -5.79
CA TYR A 213 18.71 -1.15 -6.67
C TYR A 213 18.98 0.27 -6.12
N TYR A 214 18.07 0.82 -5.32
CA TYR A 214 18.09 2.24 -4.95
C TYR A 214 18.85 2.56 -3.66
N SER A 215 19.63 3.64 -3.69
CA SER A 215 20.19 4.27 -2.48
C SER A 215 19.18 5.22 -1.85
N PHE A 216 19.07 5.19 -0.52
CA PHE A 216 18.19 6.07 0.23
C PHE A 216 18.92 7.38 0.55
N PRO A 217 18.23 8.54 0.57
CA PRO A 217 18.83 9.78 1.03
C PRO A 217 19.24 9.67 2.51
N SER A 218 20.31 10.35 2.91
CA SER A 218 20.74 10.33 4.31
C SER A 218 19.82 11.22 5.15
N LEU A 219 19.40 10.75 6.32
CA LEU A 219 18.68 11.61 7.28
C LEU A 219 19.60 12.59 8.03
N ALA A 220 20.92 12.40 7.99
CA ALA A 220 21.87 13.22 8.74
C ALA A 220 21.99 14.66 8.22
N THR A 221 21.78 14.86 6.91
CA THR A 221 21.72 16.17 6.23
C THR A 221 20.53 17.02 6.71
N ARG A 222 19.43 16.36 7.12
CA ARG A 222 18.15 16.97 7.51
C ARG A 222 17.62 17.99 6.49
N SER A 223 17.85 17.75 5.21
CA SER A 223 17.19 18.50 4.14
C SER A 223 15.69 18.28 4.21
N THR A 224 14.89 19.32 3.95
CA THR A 224 13.43 19.19 3.84
C THR A 224 13.03 18.14 2.80
N ALA A 225 13.82 18.00 1.72
CA ALA A 225 13.60 16.97 0.70
C ALA A 225 13.85 15.54 1.22
N ASP A 226 14.91 15.34 2.00
CA ASP A 226 15.28 14.03 2.55
C ASP A 226 14.26 13.57 3.59
N ILE A 227 13.79 14.48 4.45
CA ILE A 227 12.73 14.21 5.44
C ILE A 227 11.41 13.91 4.71
N ALA A 228 11.02 14.74 3.73
CA ALA A 228 9.79 14.53 2.95
C ALA A 228 9.81 13.22 2.14
N PHE A 229 10.99 12.76 1.68
CA PHE A 229 11.14 11.43 1.09
C PHE A 229 10.81 10.33 2.11
N HIS A 230 11.39 10.36 3.31
CA HIS A 230 11.15 9.31 4.31
C HIS A 230 9.70 9.28 4.79
N VAL A 231 9.07 10.44 5.03
CA VAL A 231 7.64 10.51 5.37
C VAL A 231 6.78 9.85 4.30
N LYS A 232 7.00 10.16 3.01
CA LYS A 232 6.27 9.52 1.90
C LYS A 232 6.59 8.03 1.76
N PHE A 233 7.82 7.62 2.03
CA PHE A 233 8.25 6.23 1.98
C PHE A 233 7.52 5.39 3.04
N PHE A 234 7.47 5.85 4.29
CA PHE A 234 6.80 5.13 5.36
C PHE A 234 5.27 5.21 5.26
N ASP A 235 4.68 6.33 4.82
CA ASP A 235 3.23 6.42 4.49
C ASP A 235 2.83 5.39 3.41
N PHE A 236 3.62 5.29 2.34
CA PHE A 236 3.42 4.31 1.28
C PHE A 236 3.45 2.86 1.81
N PHE A 237 4.42 2.54 2.68
CA PHE A 237 4.51 1.20 3.25
C PHE A 237 3.43 0.91 4.31
N GLN A 238 3.00 1.88 5.12
CA GLN A 238 1.84 1.75 6.01
C GLN A 238 0.55 1.49 5.22
N ARG A 239 0.39 2.13 4.06
CA ARG A 239 -0.77 1.92 3.18
C ARG A 239 -0.82 0.50 2.62
N LEU A 240 0.32 0.00 2.12
CA LEU A 240 0.43 -1.39 1.67
C LEU A 240 0.19 -2.38 2.82
N ASP A 241 0.79 -2.15 3.98
CA ASP A 241 0.67 -3.02 5.16
C ASP A 241 -0.78 -3.15 5.63
N THR A 242 -1.49 -2.02 5.76
CA THR A 242 -2.91 -1.99 6.18
C THR A 242 -3.85 -2.58 5.13
N GLN A 243 -3.68 -2.26 3.84
CA GLN A 243 -4.54 -2.78 2.77
C GLN A 243 -4.37 -4.29 2.57
N VAL A 244 -3.15 -4.80 2.62
CA VAL A 244 -2.90 -6.26 2.50
C VAL A 244 -3.35 -6.99 3.76
N SER A 245 -3.11 -6.42 4.95
CA SER A 245 -3.65 -6.95 6.21
C SER A 245 -5.18 -7.06 6.18
N PHE A 246 -5.86 -6.06 5.59
CA PHE A 246 -7.31 -6.08 5.43
C PHE A 246 -7.78 -7.22 4.52
N LEU A 247 -7.08 -7.47 3.41
CA LEU A 247 -7.36 -8.59 2.52
C LEU A 247 -7.06 -9.96 3.16
N MET A 248 -6.08 -10.04 4.06
CA MET A 248 -5.76 -11.26 4.82
C MET A 248 -6.83 -11.58 5.88
N ASP A 249 -7.28 -10.56 6.61
CA ASP A 249 -8.35 -10.70 7.62
C ASP A 249 -9.69 -11.01 6.95
N GLY A 250 -9.99 -10.36 5.82
CA GLY A 250 -11.18 -10.57 5.02
C GLY A 250 -12.33 -9.57 5.28
N TYR A 251 -13.26 -9.53 4.34
CA TYR A 251 -14.40 -8.61 4.35
C TYR A 251 -15.65 -9.23 3.72
N ASP A 252 -16.83 -8.73 4.08
CA ASP A 252 -18.11 -9.16 3.48
C ASP A 252 -18.40 -8.41 2.17
N ALA A 253 -18.38 -9.13 1.04
CA ALA A 253 -18.67 -8.62 -0.29
C ALA A 253 -19.86 -9.39 -0.90
N SER A 254 -20.89 -8.70 -1.39
CA SER A 254 -22.07 -9.32 -2.03
C SER A 254 -22.67 -10.54 -1.29
N CYS A 255 -22.78 -10.43 0.05
CA CYS A 255 -23.26 -11.47 0.97
C CYS A 255 -22.38 -12.74 1.07
N HIS A 256 -21.11 -12.66 0.64
CA HIS A 256 -20.09 -13.68 0.86
C HIS A 256 -18.86 -13.09 1.56
N PHE A 257 -18.20 -13.89 2.39
CA PHE A 257 -16.98 -13.48 3.08
C PHE A 257 -15.76 -13.75 2.19
N TRP A 258 -15.08 -12.69 1.76
CA TRP A 258 -13.91 -12.75 0.90
C TRP A 258 -12.63 -12.49 1.68
N LYS A 259 -11.58 -13.25 1.38
CA LYS A 259 -10.22 -13.02 1.88
C LYS A 259 -9.19 -13.59 0.94
N MET A 260 -7.95 -13.12 1.08
CA MET A 260 -6.76 -13.65 0.43
C MET A 260 -6.64 -15.16 0.67
N SER A 261 -6.31 -15.93 -0.37
CA SER A 261 -6.23 -17.39 -0.29
C SER A 261 -5.00 -17.83 0.52
N PRO A 262 -5.01 -19.03 1.14
CA PRO A 262 -3.84 -19.55 1.83
C PRO A 262 -2.60 -19.65 0.93
N THR A 263 -2.79 -19.84 -0.39
CA THR A 263 -1.70 -19.92 -1.37
C THR A 263 -1.04 -18.56 -1.60
N GLU A 264 -1.83 -17.48 -1.68
CA GLU A 264 -1.30 -16.11 -1.75
C GLU A 264 -0.55 -15.75 -0.46
N VAL A 265 -1.13 -16.04 0.73
CA VAL A 265 -0.48 -15.77 2.03
C VAL A 265 0.88 -16.50 2.15
N ILE A 266 0.94 -17.78 1.73
CA ILE A 266 2.20 -18.55 1.72
C ILE A 266 3.23 -17.97 0.73
N ARG A 267 2.80 -17.38 -0.40
CA ARG A 267 3.70 -16.67 -1.34
C ARG A 267 4.14 -15.31 -0.82
N LEU A 268 3.25 -14.60 -0.13
CA LEU A 268 3.47 -13.27 0.44
C LEU A 268 4.52 -13.31 1.56
N SER A 269 4.46 -14.32 2.42
CA SER A 269 5.38 -14.51 3.56
C SER A 269 6.87 -14.34 3.21
N PRO A 270 7.48 -15.14 2.31
CA PRO A 270 8.89 -15.00 1.97
C PRO A 270 9.21 -13.71 1.20
N ILE A 271 8.23 -13.08 0.54
CA ILE A 271 8.41 -11.79 -0.14
C ILE A 271 8.54 -10.68 0.90
N VAL A 272 7.57 -10.56 1.81
CA VAL A 272 7.50 -9.50 2.82
C VAL A 272 8.67 -9.58 3.80
N MET A 273 9.08 -10.80 4.19
CA MET A 273 10.27 -10.99 5.02
C MET A 273 11.55 -10.48 4.35
N ARG A 274 11.76 -10.75 3.05
CA ARG A 274 12.93 -10.24 2.32
C ARG A 274 12.84 -8.72 2.13
N LEU A 275 11.70 -8.23 1.65
CA LEU A 275 11.45 -6.81 1.43
C LEU A 275 11.73 -5.97 2.69
N ARG A 276 11.26 -6.43 3.86
CA ARG A 276 11.56 -5.78 5.15
C ARG A 276 13.07 -5.73 5.43
N LEU A 277 13.79 -6.84 5.25
CA LEU A 277 15.24 -6.90 5.44
C LEU A 277 16.01 -6.03 4.42
N THR A 278 15.57 -6.01 3.16
CA THR A 278 16.09 -5.15 2.09
C THR A 278 15.96 -3.67 2.48
N ILE A 279 14.79 -3.24 2.95
CA ILE A 279 14.55 -1.86 3.39
C ILE A 279 15.40 -1.51 4.62
N ILE A 280 15.45 -2.37 5.64
CA ILE A 280 16.28 -2.14 6.85
C ILE A 280 17.75 -1.98 6.48
N SER A 281 18.27 -2.86 5.62
CA SER A 281 19.64 -2.79 5.09
C SER A 281 19.94 -1.46 4.38
N ARG A 282 18.97 -0.91 3.64
CA ARG A 282 19.09 0.41 2.98
C ARG A 282 19.03 1.59 3.96
N LEU A 283 18.33 1.44 5.08
CA LEU A 283 18.22 2.46 6.14
C LEU A 283 19.39 2.44 7.13
N GLU A 284 20.11 1.32 7.26
CA GLU A 284 21.21 1.15 8.22
C GLU A 284 22.29 2.24 8.09
N HIS A 285 22.61 2.68 6.87
CA HIS A 285 23.57 3.77 6.67
C HIS A 285 23.13 5.11 7.30
N SER A 286 21.84 5.46 7.18
CA SER A 286 21.26 6.64 7.86
C SER A 286 21.29 6.46 9.38
N ARG A 287 20.97 5.24 9.85
CA ARG A 287 20.93 4.87 11.27
C ARG A 287 22.31 4.93 11.93
N GLU A 288 23.33 4.34 11.33
CA GLU A 288 24.73 4.43 11.75
C GLU A 288 25.21 5.88 11.81
N THR A 289 24.91 6.68 10.78
CA THR A 289 25.34 8.08 10.70
C THR A 289 24.68 8.94 11.79
N LEU A 290 23.39 8.73 12.06
CA LEU A 290 22.67 9.39 13.17
C LEU A 290 23.20 8.94 14.54
N SER A 291 23.46 7.64 14.71
CA SER A 291 24.01 7.05 15.93
C SER A 291 25.41 7.59 16.26
N ALA A 292 26.30 7.71 15.26
CA ALA A 292 27.62 8.31 15.41
C ALA A 292 27.56 9.79 15.84
N ALA A 293 26.50 10.49 15.47
CA ALA A 293 26.26 11.91 15.79
C ALA A 293 25.14 12.12 16.84
N ARG A 294 24.90 11.12 17.69
CA ARG A 294 23.84 11.10 18.73
C ARG A 294 23.98 12.19 19.80
N ASN A 295 25.16 12.77 19.96
CA ASN A 295 25.41 13.90 20.86
C ASN A 295 24.59 15.16 20.49
N VAL A 296 24.06 15.24 19.27
CA VAL A 296 23.10 16.27 18.85
C VAL A 296 21.68 15.80 19.14
N SER A 297 20.97 16.49 20.03
CA SER A 297 19.59 16.16 20.43
C SER A 297 18.62 15.96 19.24
N ALA A 298 18.77 16.73 18.16
CA ALA A 298 17.97 16.56 16.94
C ALA A 298 18.30 15.28 16.14
N ASN A 299 19.54 14.76 16.24
CA ASN A 299 19.91 13.50 15.63
C ASN A 299 19.41 12.32 16.47
N ASP A 300 19.43 12.44 17.81
CA ASP A 300 18.79 11.46 18.71
C ASP A 300 17.27 11.41 18.45
N GLN A 301 16.61 12.55 18.28
CA GLN A 301 15.19 12.57 17.86
C GLN A 301 14.96 11.89 16.50
N ALA A 302 15.75 12.21 15.48
CA ALA A 302 15.62 11.60 14.16
C ALA A 302 15.90 10.07 14.18
N LEU A 303 16.86 9.63 15.00
CA LEU A 303 17.15 8.21 15.22
C LEU A 303 15.99 7.49 15.93
N ASN A 304 15.44 8.08 17.00
CA ASN A 304 14.29 7.53 17.72
C ASN A 304 13.05 7.41 16.81
N ILE A 305 12.83 8.36 15.91
CA ILE A 305 11.77 8.26 14.89
C ILE A 305 12.07 7.12 13.93
N LEU A 306 13.27 7.08 13.34
CA LEU A 306 13.66 6.04 12.39
C LEU A 306 13.56 4.61 12.97
N ASP A 307 14.01 4.40 14.20
CA ASP A 307 13.92 3.10 14.89
C ASP A 307 12.46 2.68 15.13
N VAL A 308 11.55 3.62 15.44
CA VAL A 308 10.10 3.36 15.58
C VAL A 308 9.47 2.97 14.23
N GLU A 309 9.80 3.70 13.16
CA GLU A 309 9.27 3.44 11.81
C GLU A 309 9.79 2.10 11.24
N ILE A 310 11.05 1.74 11.52
CA ILE A 310 11.62 0.41 11.21
C ILE A 310 10.91 -0.71 12.00
N GLY A 311 10.52 -0.44 13.25
CA GLY A 311 9.75 -1.36 14.09
C GLY A 311 8.39 -1.73 13.46
N ARG A 312 7.66 -0.72 12.99
CA ARG A 312 6.33 -0.85 12.37
C ARG A 312 6.32 -1.33 10.92
N LEU A 313 7.48 -1.38 10.27
CA LEU A 313 7.56 -1.67 8.83
C LEU A 313 7.04 -3.09 8.52
N LEU A 314 5.90 -3.15 7.81
CA LEU A 314 5.22 -4.39 7.40
C LEU A 314 4.82 -5.27 8.60
N GLU A 315 4.53 -4.64 9.75
CA GLU A 315 4.15 -5.29 11.00
C GLU A 315 2.82 -6.04 10.85
N GLY A 316 1.80 -5.39 10.27
CA GLY A 316 0.46 -5.94 10.14
C GLY A 316 0.39 -7.23 9.31
N ILE A 317 1.09 -7.26 8.17
CA ILE A 317 1.17 -8.46 7.33
C ILE A 317 1.95 -9.57 8.07
N LEU A 318 3.06 -9.23 8.72
CA LEU A 318 3.93 -10.21 9.39
C LEU A 318 3.29 -10.85 10.62
N GLU A 319 2.41 -10.16 11.33
CA GLU A 319 1.63 -10.74 12.45
C GLU A 319 0.52 -11.70 11.99
N ARG A 320 0.16 -11.68 10.70
CA ARG A 320 -0.91 -12.49 10.09
C ARG A 320 -0.42 -13.71 9.30
N ILE A 321 0.89 -13.97 9.31
CA ILE A 321 1.60 -15.07 8.62
C ILE A 321 1.90 -16.23 9.58
#